data_AF-A0A9D7N312-F1
#
_entry.id   AF-A0A9D7N312-F1
#
_cell.length_a   1.000
_cell.length_b   1.000
_cell.length_c   1.000
_cell.angle_alpha   90.00
_cell.angle_beta   90.00
_cell.angle_gamma   90.00
#
_symmetry.space_group_name_H-M   'P 1'
#
loop_
_entity.id
_entity.type
_entity.pdbx_description
1 polymer ?
#
loop_
_entity_poly.entity_id
_entity_poly.type
_entity_poly.pdbx_seq_one_letter_code
_entity_poly.pdbx_strand_id
1 'polypeptide(L)'
;MRFSRLLLLLGLFALLVPTAFAQVRYRIPEPQIERAEEVDANGLKQWKALDEKCPYCNGKKTAKCGHCDGSELPTCAECSSTKEATCRYCGGSGKRIDPLVEMTCPYCVGAGWHDCALCKSRGSYPVQGGGANEQKCGSCKEKGAIPCSVCKGKHVIPVLKVGKKGPGYAKAAELKDAKKDLEKAMEAVNAYLPVGKEQSKKDLYKAVGKYQKLLPALKDMQTLLDETLNGLRKGAGYVGYDEWLLNEFVVFKDRTIYLLKHQMLLVDLCLAHAEHNEKVEAEKK
;
A
#
# COMPACT_ATOMS: atom_id res chain seq x y z
N MET A 1 43.91 33.21 36.24
CA MET A 1 42.63 32.48 36.42
C MET A 1 41.55 33.03 35.47
N ARG A 2 41.55 32.72 34.15
CA ARG A 2 40.49 33.17 33.21
C ARG A 2 40.35 32.26 31.95
N PHE A 3 40.33 30.93 32.09
CA PHE A 3 40.18 30.02 30.93
C PHE A 3 39.15 28.88 31.11
N SER A 4 38.32 28.91 32.16
CA SER A 4 37.48 27.75 32.53
C SER A 4 35.98 27.89 32.25
N ARG A 5 35.52 28.97 31.60
CA ARG A 5 34.07 29.23 31.40
C ARG A 5 33.56 29.05 29.95
N LEU A 6 34.43 28.84 28.96
CA LEU A 6 34.02 28.71 27.55
C LEU A 6 33.75 27.26 27.10
N LEU A 7 34.22 26.25 27.85
CA LEU A 7 34.06 24.83 27.50
C LEU A 7 32.74 24.19 27.96
N LEU A 8 31.94 24.88 28.78
CA LEU A 8 30.67 24.35 29.30
C LEU A 8 29.44 24.70 28.43
N LEU A 9 29.57 25.62 27.48
CA LEU A 9 28.47 26.02 26.58
C LEU A 9 28.43 25.21 25.26
N LEU A 10 29.50 24.49 24.91
CA LEU A 10 29.55 23.61 23.73
C LEU A 10 29.04 22.19 24.01
N GLY A 11 28.82 21.81 25.27
CA GLY A 11 28.32 20.48 25.66
C GLY A 11 26.80 20.33 25.68
N LEU A 12 26.03 21.42 25.65
CA LEU A 12 24.57 21.37 25.84
C LEU A 12 23.74 21.34 24.55
N PHE A 13 24.35 21.54 23.38
CA PHE A 13 23.63 21.53 22.10
C PHE A 13 23.53 20.13 21.44
N ALA A 14 24.18 19.11 22.01
CA ALA A 14 24.19 17.75 21.43
C ALA A 14 23.05 16.83 21.92
N LEU A 15 22.18 17.28 22.83
CA LEU A 15 21.13 16.43 23.44
C LEU A 15 19.70 16.77 23.02
N LEU A 16 19.51 17.76 22.13
CA LEU A 16 18.24 17.97 21.44
C LEU A 16 18.24 17.22 20.11
N VAL A 17 18.52 15.92 20.14
CA VAL A 17 17.99 15.07 19.07
C VAL A 17 16.49 15.03 19.35
N PRO A 18 15.64 15.65 18.51
CA PRO A 18 14.21 15.50 18.68
C PRO A 18 13.97 13.99 18.72
N THR A 19 13.47 13.50 19.86
CA THR A 19 12.96 12.14 19.97
C THR A 19 11.77 12.09 19.03
N ALA A 20 12.06 11.90 17.74
CA ALA A 20 11.06 11.64 16.74
C ALA A 20 10.31 10.43 17.27
N PHE A 21 9.08 10.65 17.73
CA PHE A 21 8.22 9.61 18.25
C PHE A 21 8.26 8.49 17.21
N ALA A 22 8.93 7.39 17.54
CA ALA A 22 9.00 6.22 16.70
C ALA A 22 7.60 5.60 16.74
N GLN A 23 6.69 6.15 15.94
CA GLN A 23 5.39 5.54 15.73
C GLN A 23 5.68 4.13 15.23
N VAL A 24 5.15 3.14 15.95
CA VAL A 24 5.28 1.73 15.57
C VAL A 24 4.57 1.57 14.23
N ARG A 25 5.34 1.70 13.15
CA ARG A 25 4.82 1.51 11.80
C ARG A 25 4.62 0.02 11.61
N TYR A 26 3.44 -0.34 11.12
CA TYR A 26 3.22 -1.69 10.65
C TYR A 26 4.22 -1.96 9.52
N ARG A 27 5.21 -2.83 9.77
CA ARG A 27 6.10 -3.31 8.72
C ARG A 27 5.24 -4.16 7.79
N ILE A 28 5.02 -3.67 6.58
CA ILE A 28 4.46 -4.51 5.53
C ILE A 28 5.52 -5.59 5.26
N PRO A 29 5.19 -6.89 5.39
CA PRO A 29 6.16 -7.95 5.13
C PRO A 29 6.68 -7.81 3.69
N GLU A 30 7.93 -8.20 3.43
CA GLU A 30 8.44 -8.16 2.06
C GLU A 30 7.56 -9.03 1.15
N PRO A 31 7.24 -8.57 -0.07
CA PRO A 31 6.39 -9.32 -0.97
C PRO A 31 7.08 -10.62 -1.39
N GLN A 32 6.32 -11.70 -1.44
CA GLN A 32 6.75 -13.00 -1.96
C GLN A 32 5.87 -13.37 -3.14
N ILE A 33 6.48 -13.75 -4.26
CA ILE A 33 5.77 -14.12 -5.49
C ILE A 33 6.32 -15.45 -5.97
N GLU A 34 5.42 -16.41 -6.08
CA GLU A 34 5.70 -17.74 -6.60
C GLU A 34 4.59 -18.15 -7.54
N ARG A 35 4.98 -18.78 -8.66
CA ARG A 35 4.03 -19.34 -9.62
C ARG A 35 4.61 -20.60 -10.23
N ALA A 36 3.85 -21.69 -10.12
CA ALA A 36 4.29 -22.98 -10.65
C ALA A 36 4.25 -22.99 -12.19
N GLU A 37 5.29 -23.59 -12.77
CA GLU A 37 5.47 -23.80 -14.20
C GLU A 37 5.44 -25.30 -14.53
N GLU A 38 5.09 -25.64 -15.76
CA GLU A 38 5.26 -26.96 -16.36
C GLU A 38 5.90 -26.83 -17.74
N VAL A 39 6.65 -27.85 -18.16
CA VAL A 39 7.28 -27.87 -19.48
C VAL A 39 6.42 -28.72 -20.41
N ASP A 40 6.01 -28.14 -21.53
CA ASP A 40 5.20 -28.85 -22.52
C ASP A 40 6.04 -29.75 -23.45
N ALA A 41 5.37 -30.45 -24.37
CA ALA A 41 6.03 -31.33 -25.35
C ALA A 41 7.01 -30.59 -26.28
N ASN A 42 6.93 -29.26 -26.36
CA ASN A 42 7.81 -28.41 -27.13
C ASN A 42 9.00 -27.89 -26.31
N GLY A 43 9.12 -28.25 -25.02
CA GLY A 43 10.16 -27.71 -24.14
C GLY A 43 9.87 -26.28 -23.66
N LEU A 44 8.69 -25.74 -23.97
CA LEU A 44 8.28 -24.41 -23.52
C LEU A 44 7.69 -24.51 -22.12
N LYS A 45 8.02 -23.53 -21.27
CA LYS A 45 7.39 -23.35 -19.98
C LYS A 45 5.98 -22.79 -20.18
N GLN A 46 5.02 -23.40 -19.49
CA GLN A 46 3.63 -22.96 -19.37
C GLN A 46 3.33 -22.70 -17.89
N TRP A 47 2.54 -21.67 -17.61
CA TRP A 47 2.04 -21.44 -16.25
C TRP A 47 1.00 -22.51 -15.91
N LYS A 48 1.19 -23.24 -14.80
CA LYS A 48 0.18 -24.19 -14.32
C LYS A 48 -1.12 -23.45 -14.00
N ALA A 49 -2.28 -24.05 -14.21
CA ALA A 49 -3.54 -23.47 -13.73
C ALA A 49 -3.49 -23.26 -12.20
N LEU A 50 -3.94 -22.10 -11.72
CA LEU A 50 -4.08 -21.82 -10.29
C LEU A 50 -5.55 -21.87 -9.90
N ASP A 51 -5.96 -22.99 -9.31
CA ASP A 51 -7.30 -23.18 -8.75
C ASP A 51 -7.23 -23.64 -7.29
N GLU A 52 -6.29 -23.06 -6.55
CA GLU A 52 -6.09 -23.35 -5.14
C GLU A 52 -7.07 -22.55 -4.28
N LYS A 53 -7.57 -23.16 -3.20
CA LYS A 53 -8.33 -22.45 -2.18
C LYS A 53 -7.44 -21.39 -1.52
N CYS A 54 -8.03 -20.26 -1.15
CA CYS A 54 -7.32 -19.25 -0.37
C CYS A 54 -6.85 -19.86 0.97
N PRO A 55 -5.55 -19.83 1.30
CA PRO A 55 -5.02 -20.48 2.51
C PRO A 55 -5.51 -19.82 3.81
N TYR A 56 -6.00 -18.59 3.75
CA TYR A 56 -6.45 -17.85 4.93
C TYR A 56 -7.92 -18.08 5.30
N CYS A 57 -8.79 -18.27 4.31
CA CYS A 57 -10.22 -18.55 4.55
C CYS A 57 -10.62 -19.98 4.18
N ASN A 58 -9.71 -20.79 3.63
CA ASN A 58 -9.97 -22.14 3.16
C ASN A 58 -11.18 -22.24 2.21
N GLY A 59 -11.38 -21.22 1.37
CA GLY A 59 -12.51 -21.14 0.44
C GLY A 59 -13.79 -20.49 0.96
N LYS A 60 -13.85 -20.11 2.24
CA LYS A 60 -15.07 -19.54 2.87
C LYS A 60 -15.41 -18.13 2.42
N LYS A 61 -14.49 -17.42 1.74
CA LYS A 61 -14.62 -16.01 1.28
C LYS A 61 -14.64 -14.98 2.40
N THR A 62 -15.01 -15.36 3.63
CA THR A 62 -14.94 -14.53 4.83
C THR A 62 -13.84 -15.03 5.78
N ALA A 63 -13.40 -14.15 6.68
CA ALA A 63 -12.47 -14.47 7.77
C ALA A 63 -12.84 -13.66 9.02
N LYS A 64 -12.30 -14.06 10.18
CA LYS A 64 -12.44 -13.29 11.42
C LYS A 64 -11.96 -11.86 11.18
N CYS A 65 -12.76 -10.87 11.57
CA CYS A 65 -12.44 -9.46 11.36
C CYS A 65 -11.30 -9.03 12.29
N GLY A 66 -10.09 -8.89 11.73
CA GLY A 66 -8.92 -8.46 12.49
C GLY A 66 -8.97 -7.00 12.95
N HIS A 67 -9.83 -6.16 12.36
CA HIS A 67 -9.97 -4.75 12.77
C HIS A 67 -10.65 -4.62 14.14
N CYS A 68 -11.71 -5.37 14.40
CA CYS A 68 -12.46 -5.27 15.65
C CYS A 68 -12.24 -6.43 16.62
N ASP A 69 -11.23 -7.26 16.36
CA ASP A 69 -10.84 -8.33 17.26
C ASP A 69 -10.26 -7.71 18.54
N GLY A 70 -10.95 -7.89 19.66
CA GLY A 70 -10.58 -7.27 20.94
C GLY A 70 -10.83 -5.77 21.05
N SER A 71 -11.44 -5.11 20.06
CA SER A 71 -11.75 -3.68 20.13
C SER A 71 -13.15 -3.40 20.69
N GLU A 72 -13.31 -2.31 21.44
CA GLU A 72 -14.59 -1.76 21.89
C GLU A 72 -15.21 -0.76 20.89
N LEU A 73 -14.88 -0.86 19.60
CA LEU A 73 -15.45 0.03 18.59
C LEU A 73 -16.98 -0.15 18.53
N PRO A 74 -17.77 0.93 18.60
CA PRO A 74 -19.24 0.85 18.61
C PRO A 74 -19.78 0.28 17.29
N THR A 75 -19.09 0.54 16.19
CA THR A 75 -19.36 -0.08 14.89
C THR A 75 -18.03 -0.29 14.17
N CYS A 76 -17.74 -1.53 13.79
CA CYS A 76 -16.56 -1.82 12.98
C CYS A 76 -16.85 -1.50 11.51
N ALA A 77 -16.07 -0.61 10.90
CA ALA A 77 -16.21 -0.25 9.49
C ALA A 77 -16.03 -1.42 8.51
N GLU A 78 -15.39 -2.51 8.95
CA GLU A 78 -15.10 -3.67 8.11
C GLU A 78 -16.18 -4.75 8.16
N CYS A 79 -16.68 -5.07 9.35
CA CYS A 79 -17.62 -6.18 9.55
C CYS A 79 -19.01 -5.72 10.02
N SER A 80 -19.23 -4.43 10.26
CA SER A 80 -20.48 -3.93 10.85
C SER A 80 -20.87 -4.68 12.12
N SER A 81 -19.87 -4.99 12.95
CA SER A 81 -19.99 -5.72 14.23
C SER A 81 -20.40 -7.20 14.14
N THR A 82 -20.44 -7.82 12.94
CA THR A 82 -20.67 -9.27 12.80
C THR A 82 -19.48 -10.13 13.21
N LYS A 83 -18.31 -9.50 13.42
CA LYS A 83 -17.01 -10.15 13.68
C LYS A 83 -16.48 -11.00 12.51
N GLU A 84 -17.16 -11.01 11.38
CA GLU A 84 -16.69 -11.62 10.12
C GLU A 84 -16.58 -10.57 9.02
N ALA A 85 -15.45 -10.57 8.31
CA ALA A 85 -15.18 -9.66 7.21
C ALA A 85 -14.84 -10.43 5.94
N THR A 86 -14.93 -9.76 4.78
CA THR A 86 -14.38 -10.27 3.53
C THR A 86 -12.91 -10.67 3.76
N CYS A 87 -12.53 -11.86 3.31
CA CYS A 87 -11.16 -12.34 3.46
C CYS A 87 -10.20 -11.43 2.68
N ARG A 88 -9.45 -10.58 3.41
CA ARG A 88 -8.53 -9.57 2.85
C ARG A 88 -7.51 -10.15 1.87
N TYR A 89 -7.08 -11.39 2.10
CA TYR A 89 -6.09 -12.09 1.29
C TYR A 89 -6.57 -12.55 -0.08
N CYS A 90 -7.88 -12.76 -0.26
CA CYS A 90 -8.45 -13.19 -1.54
C CYS A 90 -9.52 -12.24 -2.08
N GLY A 91 -9.76 -11.12 -1.39
CA GLY A 91 -10.84 -10.19 -1.70
C GLY A 91 -12.22 -10.83 -1.79
N GLY A 92 -12.46 -11.90 -1.03
CA GLY A 92 -13.74 -12.61 -1.05
C GLY A 92 -13.94 -13.58 -2.21
N SER A 93 -12.92 -13.83 -3.05
CA SER A 93 -13.03 -14.84 -4.11
C SER A 93 -13.09 -16.27 -3.53
N GLY A 94 -12.46 -16.48 -2.37
CA GLY A 94 -12.24 -17.81 -1.79
C GLY A 94 -11.10 -18.59 -2.44
N LYS A 95 -10.48 -18.04 -3.49
CA LYS A 95 -9.36 -18.65 -4.21
C LYS A 95 -8.05 -17.93 -3.89
N ARG A 96 -6.93 -18.63 -4.04
CA ARG A 96 -5.61 -17.98 -4.00
C ARG A 96 -5.54 -16.98 -5.16
N ILE A 97 -5.07 -15.78 -4.86
CA ILE A 97 -4.86 -14.75 -5.88
C ILE A 97 -3.78 -15.25 -6.85
N ASP A 98 -4.04 -15.14 -8.16
CA ASP A 98 -3.00 -15.34 -9.15
C ASP A 98 -2.12 -14.09 -9.23
N PRO A 99 -0.84 -14.14 -8.81
CA PRO A 99 0.04 -12.98 -8.83
C PRO A 99 0.34 -12.48 -10.24
N LEU A 100 -0.01 -13.23 -11.30
CA LEU A 100 0.08 -12.77 -12.68
C LEU A 100 -1.07 -11.84 -13.09
N VAL A 101 -2.14 -11.78 -12.30
CA VAL A 101 -3.37 -11.05 -12.63
C VAL A 101 -3.62 -9.91 -11.65
N GLU A 102 -3.54 -10.19 -10.35
CA GLU A 102 -3.88 -9.24 -9.30
C GLU A 102 -3.01 -9.42 -8.05
N MET A 103 -3.07 -8.46 -7.15
CA MET A 103 -2.44 -8.52 -5.84
C MET A 103 -3.35 -7.92 -4.78
N THR A 104 -3.15 -8.29 -3.51
CA THR A 104 -3.81 -7.61 -2.39
C THR A 104 -3.47 -6.12 -2.41
N CYS A 105 -4.48 -5.26 -2.30
CA CYS A 105 -4.30 -3.82 -2.39
C CYS A 105 -3.43 -3.31 -1.23
N PRO A 106 -2.23 -2.76 -1.49
CA PRO A 106 -1.32 -2.34 -0.43
C PRO A 106 -1.80 -1.08 0.29
N TYR A 107 -2.61 -0.25 -0.38
CA TYR A 107 -3.12 1.00 0.18
C TYR A 107 -4.22 0.82 1.24
N CYS A 108 -4.92 -0.32 1.22
CA CYS A 108 -5.86 -0.66 2.28
C CYS A 108 -5.48 -1.96 3.00
N VAL A 109 -4.34 -2.57 2.64
CA VAL A 109 -3.91 -3.88 3.14
C VAL A 109 -5.03 -4.93 3.00
N GLY A 110 -5.72 -4.89 1.85
CA GLY A 110 -6.86 -5.74 1.56
C GLY A 110 -8.12 -5.47 2.39
N ALA A 111 -8.22 -4.38 3.16
CA ALA A 111 -9.42 -4.07 3.94
C ALA A 111 -10.60 -3.54 3.08
N GLY A 112 -10.31 -2.95 1.90
CA GLY A 112 -11.32 -2.31 1.05
C GLY A 112 -11.61 -0.85 1.42
N TRP A 113 -11.03 -0.37 2.52
CA TRP A 113 -11.18 0.96 3.07
C TRP A 113 -9.89 1.37 3.80
N HIS A 114 -9.73 2.66 4.06
CA HIS A 114 -8.60 3.27 4.76
C HIS A 114 -9.09 3.80 6.11
N ASP A 115 -8.38 3.49 7.20
CA ASP A 115 -8.67 4.03 8.52
C ASP A 115 -8.71 5.56 8.45
N CYS A 116 -9.71 6.18 9.09
CA CYS A 116 -9.73 7.63 9.20
C CYS A 116 -8.66 8.06 10.20
N ALA A 117 -7.57 8.66 9.70
CA ALA A 117 -6.46 9.09 10.51
C ALA A 117 -6.84 10.11 11.60
N LEU A 118 -7.91 10.89 11.39
CA LEU A 118 -8.43 11.87 12.35
C LEU A 118 -9.10 11.22 13.56
N CYS A 119 -10.05 10.30 13.36
CA CYS A 119 -10.81 9.69 14.45
C CYS A 119 -10.36 8.27 14.83
N LYS A 120 -9.26 7.79 14.23
CA LYS A 120 -8.69 6.45 14.48
C LYS A 120 -9.76 5.35 14.43
N SER A 121 -10.57 5.40 13.37
CA SER A 121 -11.62 4.41 13.09
C SER A 121 -12.82 4.37 14.01
N ARG A 122 -12.94 5.30 14.96
CA ARG A 122 -14.11 5.42 15.84
C ARG A 122 -15.33 6.05 15.18
N GLY A 123 -15.14 6.85 14.13
CA GLY A 123 -16.22 7.68 13.55
C GLY A 123 -16.53 8.95 14.36
N SER A 124 -16.03 9.03 15.57
CA SER A 124 -16.13 10.16 16.49
C SER A 124 -14.82 10.33 17.26
N TYR A 125 -14.63 11.43 17.97
CA TYR A 125 -13.51 11.61 18.89
C TYR A 125 -13.95 12.39 20.13
N PRO A 126 -13.32 12.16 21.29
CA PRO A 126 -13.66 12.89 22.50
C PRO A 126 -13.33 14.38 22.36
N VAL A 127 -14.19 15.24 22.90
CA VAL A 127 -13.92 16.69 22.99
C VAL A 127 -13.21 16.98 24.31
N GLN A 128 -12.03 17.59 24.25
CA GLN A 128 -11.29 17.96 25.46
C GLN A 128 -12.12 18.93 26.31
N GLY A 129 -12.39 18.57 27.57
CA GLY A 129 -13.26 19.34 28.47
C GLY A 129 -14.77 19.13 28.26
N GLY A 130 -15.19 18.30 27.31
CA GLY A 130 -16.58 18.02 26.99
C GLY A 130 -17.23 16.89 27.80
N GLY A 131 -16.53 16.30 28.77
CA GLY A 131 -17.01 15.14 29.53
C GLY A 131 -17.18 13.91 28.65
N ALA A 132 -18.37 13.29 28.68
CA ALA A 132 -18.73 12.12 27.88
C ALA A 132 -19.16 12.44 26.44
N ASN A 133 -19.17 13.72 26.05
CA ASN A 133 -19.60 14.11 24.71
C ASN A 133 -18.52 13.79 23.66
N GLU A 134 -18.92 13.07 22.61
CA GLU A 134 -18.08 12.82 21.45
C GLU A 134 -18.47 13.73 20.28
N GLN A 135 -17.49 14.25 19.55
CA GLN A 135 -17.70 15.00 18.32
C GLN A 135 -17.65 14.06 17.12
N LYS A 136 -18.67 14.17 16.26
CA LYS A 136 -18.79 13.41 15.01
C LYS A 136 -17.62 13.75 14.08
N CYS A 137 -16.98 12.73 13.53
CA CYS A 137 -15.86 12.93 12.62
C CYS A 137 -16.34 13.35 11.22
N GLY A 138 -16.19 14.63 10.92
CA GLY A 138 -16.52 15.19 9.60
C GLY A 138 -15.67 14.64 8.45
N SER A 139 -14.48 14.10 8.73
CA SER A 139 -13.58 13.51 7.72
C SER A 139 -14.18 12.25 7.09
N CYS A 140 -14.59 11.28 7.92
CA CYS A 140 -15.14 10.01 7.49
C CYS A 140 -16.67 9.95 7.52
N LYS A 141 -17.34 11.07 7.81
CA LYS A 141 -18.81 11.15 7.96
C LYS A 141 -19.31 10.08 8.94
N GLU A 142 -18.68 10.02 10.11
CA GLU A 142 -19.04 9.10 11.21
C GLU A 142 -18.78 7.61 10.94
N LYS A 143 -18.21 7.23 9.79
CA LYS A 143 -17.97 5.81 9.46
C LYS A 143 -16.71 5.22 10.07
N GLY A 144 -15.80 6.06 10.57
CA GLY A 144 -14.45 5.65 10.98
C GLY A 144 -13.50 5.34 9.82
N ALA A 145 -13.98 5.20 8.60
CA ALA A 145 -13.18 4.79 7.46
C ALA A 145 -13.51 5.58 6.18
N ILE A 146 -12.55 5.59 5.26
CA ILE A 146 -12.67 6.17 3.91
C ILE A 146 -12.62 5.00 2.91
N PRO A 147 -13.59 4.84 1.99
CA PRO A 147 -13.53 3.78 0.98
C PRO A 147 -12.21 3.84 0.19
N CYS A 148 -11.58 2.69 -0.06
CA CYS A 148 -10.31 2.66 -0.79
C CYS A 148 -10.58 2.84 -2.28
N SER A 149 -10.33 4.04 -2.81
CA SER A 149 -10.53 4.35 -4.23
C SER A 149 -9.57 3.59 -5.17
N VAL A 150 -8.46 3.03 -4.64
CA VAL A 150 -7.53 2.18 -5.40
C VAL A 150 -8.13 0.81 -5.75
N CYS A 151 -8.70 0.09 -4.79
CA CYS A 151 -9.33 -1.21 -5.05
C CYS A 151 -10.84 -1.13 -5.24
N LYS A 152 -11.46 0.01 -4.93
CA LYS A 152 -12.91 0.25 -5.04
C LYS A 152 -13.73 -0.82 -4.31
N GLY A 153 -13.26 -1.20 -3.13
CA GLY A 153 -13.87 -2.25 -2.30
C GLY A 153 -13.61 -3.69 -2.78
N LYS A 154 -12.84 -3.91 -3.86
CA LYS A 154 -12.47 -5.26 -4.31
C LYS A 154 -11.37 -5.92 -3.48
N HIS A 155 -10.72 -5.17 -2.58
CA HIS A 155 -9.60 -5.61 -1.73
C HIS A 155 -8.31 -5.96 -2.49
N VAL A 156 -8.40 -6.26 -3.78
CA VAL A 156 -7.31 -6.55 -4.70
C VAL A 156 -7.21 -5.48 -5.78
N ILE A 157 -6.04 -5.38 -6.42
CA ILE A 157 -5.77 -4.49 -7.54
C ILE A 157 -5.09 -5.27 -8.66
N PRO A 158 -5.30 -4.90 -9.93
CA PRO A 158 -4.59 -5.52 -11.04
C PRO A 158 -3.08 -5.25 -10.94
N VAL A 159 -2.29 -6.19 -11.45
CA VAL A 159 -0.84 -6.00 -11.62
C VAL A 159 -0.51 -5.06 -12.78
N LEU A 160 0.78 -4.83 -13.04
CA LEU A 160 1.25 -3.96 -14.11
C LEU A 160 0.69 -4.34 -15.49
N LYS A 161 0.45 -3.32 -16.31
CA LYS A 161 0.00 -3.47 -17.69
C LYS A 161 1.18 -3.56 -18.64
N VAL A 162 1.67 -4.77 -18.86
CA VAL A 162 2.70 -5.08 -19.85
C VAL A 162 2.25 -6.26 -20.72
N GLY A 163 2.54 -6.20 -22.02
CA GLY A 163 2.04 -7.16 -23.00
C GLY A 163 0.51 -7.07 -23.21
N LYS A 164 0.03 -7.69 -24.29
CA LYS A 164 -1.41 -7.69 -24.62
C LYS A 164 -2.26 -8.54 -23.67
N LYS A 165 -1.68 -9.60 -23.12
CA LYS A 165 -2.35 -10.58 -22.24
C LYS A 165 -1.91 -10.48 -20.78
N GLY A 166 -1.16 -9.44 -20.42
CA GLY A 166 -0.58 -9.27 -19.09
C GLY A 166 0.86 -9.79 -18.99
N PRO A 167 1.51 -9.59 -17.82
CA PRO A 167 2.93 -9.82 -17.64
C PRO A 167 3.38 -11.26 -17.86
N GLY A 168 2.54 -12.24 -17.49
CA GLY A 168 2.86 -13.67 -17.67
C GLY A 168 3.00 -14.11 -19.14
N TYR A 169 2.60 -13.27 -20.10
CA TYR A 169 2.64 -13.58 -21.54
C TYR A 169 3.33 -12.48 -22.36
N ALA A 170 3.98 -11.53 -21.70
CA ALA A 170 4.71 -10.46 -22.36
C ALA A 170 6.07 -10.97 -22.89
N LYS A 171 6.60 -10.33 -23.94
CA LYS A 171 7.93 -10.66 -24.46
C LYS A 171 9.02 -10.19 -23.51
N ALA A 172 10.20 -10.82 -23.56
CA ALA A 172 11.33 -10.46 -22.70
C ALA A 172 11.72 -8.98 -22.87
N ALA A 173 11.67 -8.45 -24.10
CA ALA A 173 11.95 -7.04 -24.37
C ALA A 173 10.95 -6.10 -23.66
N GLU A 174 9.65 -6.39 -23.69
CA GLU A 174 8.62 -5.58 -23.04
C GLU A 174 8.79 -5.60 -21.51
N LEU A 175 9.14 -6.77 -20.95
CA LEU A 175 9.38 -6.94 -19.52
C LEU A 175 10.65 -6.21 -19.05
N LYS A 176 11.73 -6.23 -19.84
CA LYS A 176 12.96 -5.46 -19.57
C LYS A 176 12.70 -3.96 -19.54
N ASP A 177 11.89 -3.45 -20.45
CA ASP A 177 11.54 -2.02 -20.46
C ASP A 177 10.63 -1.66 -19.28
N ALA A 178 9.63 -2.49 -18.97
CA ALA A 178 8.81 -2.32 -17.77
C ALA A 178 9.65 -2.33 -16.48
N LYS A 179 10.65 -3.22 -16.37
CA LYS A 179 11.56 -3.28 -15.22
C LYS A 179 12.32 -1.98 -15.03
N LYS A 180 12.92 -1.43 -16.10
CA LYS A 180 13.64 -0.14 -16.05
C LYS A 180 12.73 1.00 -15.61
N ASP A 181 11.48 1.00 -16.06
CA ASP A 181 10.51 2.01 -15.63
C ASP A 181 10.14 1.87 -14.15
N LEU A 182 9.96 0.65 -13.65
CA LEU A 182 9.73 0.38 -12.23
C LEU A 182 10.93 0.79 -11.36
N GLU A 183 12.16 0.52 -11.80
CA GLU A 183 13.39 0.92 -11.09
C GLU A 183 13.50 2.45 -10.98
N LYS A 184 13.23 3.18 -12.06
CA LYS A 184 13.20 4.65 -12.03
C LYS A 184 12.08 5.19 -11.14
N ALA A 185 10.90 4.55 -11.16
CA ALA A 185 9.81 4.91 -10.27
C ALA A 185 10.20 4.71 -8.80
N MET A 186 10.85 3.58 -8.49
CA MET A 186 11.35 3.26 -7.16
C MET A 186 12.38 4.28 -6.68
N GLU A 187 13.34 4.65 -7.53
CA GLU A 187 14.33 5.68 -7.24
C GLU A 187 13.66 7.03 -6.92
N ALA A 188 12.71 7.46 -7.76
CA ALA A 188 11.98 8.72 -7.56
C ALA A 188 11.17 8.74 -6.25
N VAL A 189 10.50 7.62 -5.91
CA VAL A 189 9.73 7.50 -4.66
C VAL A 189 10.65 7.40 -3.44
N ASN A 190 11.80 6.75 -3.54
CA ASN A 190 12.78 6.71 -2.46
C ASN A 190 13.36 8.09 -2.16
N ALA A 191 13.68 8.86 -3.21
CA ALA A 191 14.18 10.23 -3.12
C ALA A 191 13.12 11.24 -2.61
N TYR A 192 11.82 10.91 -2.71
CA TYR A 192 10.75 11.75 -2.19
C TYR A 192 10.80 11.83 -0.65
N LEU A 193 10.96 13.06 -0.13
CA LEU A 193 10.96 13.35 1.31
C LEU A 193 9.73 14.20 1.66
N PRO A 194 8.73 13.64 2.37
CA PRO A 194 7.53 14.39 2.71
C PRO A 194 7.84 15.49 3.74
N VAL A 195 7.28 16.68 3.52
CA VAL A 195 7.44 17.85 4.39
C VAL A 195 6.11 18.30 5.04
N GLY A 196 5.09 17.43 5.04
CA GLY A 196 3.78 17.69 5.67
C GLY A 196 2.93 18.80 5.01
N LYS A 197 3.25 19.24 3.78
CA LYS A 197 2.55 20.36 3.11
C LYS A 197 1.97 19.95 1.75
N GLU A 198 1.21 20.85 1.13
CA GLU A 198 0.69 20.66 -0.24
C GLU A 198 1.81 20.33 -1.25
N GLN A 199 3.03 20.81 -1.00
CA GLN A 199 4.20 20.48 -1.80
C GLN A 199 4.53 18.98 -1.76
N SER A 200 4.42 18.32 -0.60
CA SER A 200 4.61 16.87 -0.46
C SER A 200 3.71 16.10 -1.43
N LYS A 201 2.44 16.52 -1.55
CA LYS A 201 1.49 15.91 -2.47
C LYS A 201 1.95 16.04 -3.91
N LYS A 202 2.32 17.25 -4.34
CA LYS A 202 2.79 17.53 -5.70
C LYS A 202 4.05 16.73 -6.03
N ASP A 203 4.99 16.63 -5.09
CA ASP A 203 6.24 15.91 -5.27
C ASP A 203 6.01 14.40 -5.40
N LEU A 204 5.15 13.82 -4.55
CA LEU A 204 4.75 12.42 -4.69
C LEU A 204 4.06 12.17 -6.04
N TYR A 205 3.15 13.06 -6.45
CA TYR A 205 2.45 12.92 -7.73
C TYR A 205 3.41 12.99 -8.91
N LYS A 206 4.40 13.88 -8.84
CA LYS A 206 5.46 14.00 -9.84
C LYS A 206 6.34 12.73 -9.89
N ALA A 207 6.68 12.17 -8.74
CA ALA A 207 7.50 10.95 -8.65
C ALA A 207 6.85 9.75 -9.35
N VAL A 208 5.52 9.63 -9.28
CA VAL A 208 4.78 8.46 -9.80
C VAL A 208 4.04 8.70 -11.12
N GLY A 209 3.81 9.96 -11.51
CA GLY A 209 2.85 10.33 -12.56
C GLY A 209 3.16 9.72 -13.92
N LYS A 210 4.44 9.61 -14.30
CA LYS A 210 4.86 9.03 -15.58
C LYS A 210 4.53 7.53 -15.69
N TYR A 211 4.39 6.85 -14.56
CA TYR A 211 4.22 5.39 -14.49
C TYR A 211 2.77 4.95 -14.35
N GLN A 212 1.81 5.88 -14.30
CA GLN A 212 0.38 5.57 -14.15
C GLN A 212 -0.21 4.72 -15.27
N LYS A 213 0.35 4.81 -16.49
CA LYS A 213 -0.07 3.96 -17.61
C LYS A 213 0.32 2.50 -17.38
N LEU A 214 1.53 2.27 -16.88
CA LEU A 214 2.07 0.97 -16.52
C LEU A 214 1.37 0.40 -15.27
N LEU A 215 1.13 1.26 -14.27
CA LEU A 215 0.52 0.93 -12.99
C LEU A 215 -0.69 1.83 -12.71
N PRO A 216 -1.90 1.48 -13.18
CA PRO A 216 -3.11 2.28 -12.97
C PRO A 216 -3.42 2.56 -11.49
N ALA A 217 -3.03 1.65 -10.59
CA ALA A 217 -3.17 1.83 -9.15
C ALA A 217 -2.48 3.10 -8.62
N LEU A 218 -1.44 3.60 -9.30
CA LEU A 218 -0.78 4.86 -8.92
C LEU A 218 -1.67 6.08 -9.17
N LYS A 219 -2.55 6.03 -10.18
CA LYS A 219 -3.52 7.10 -10.42
C LYS A 219 -4.61 7.08 -9.35
N ASP A 220 -5.17 5.91 -9.08
CA ASP A 220 -6.21 5.80 -8.06
C ASP A 220 -5.66 6.07 -6.64
N MET A 221 -4.37 5.82 -6.40
CA MET A 221 -3.68 6.23 -5.16
C MET A 221 -3.74 7.75 -4.95
N GLN A 222 -3.57 8.55 -6.01
CA GLN A 222 -3.65 10.01 -5.90
C GLN A 222 -5.05 10.43 -5.45
N THR A 223 -6.09 9.82 -6.02
CA THR A 223 -7.47 10.05 -5.59
C THR A 223 -7.65 9.72 -4.11
N LEU A 224 -7.14 8.57 -3.65
CA LEU A 224 -7.23 8.18 -2.24
C LEU A 224 -6.50 9.18 -1.34
N LEU A 225 -5.33 9.65 -1.75
CA LEU A 225 -4.57 10.64 -0.98
C LEU A 225 -5.34 11.97 -0.89
N ASP A 226 -5.90 12.46 -2.00
CA ASP A 226 -6.71 13.68 -2.01
C ASP A 226 -7.94 13.55 -1.09
N GLU A 227 -8.64 12.40 -1.12
CA GLU A 227 -9.77 12.11 -0.23
C GLU A 227 -9.35 12.13 1.25
N THR A 228 -8.25 11.45 1.58
CA THR A 228 -7.70 11.42 2.94
C THR A 228 -7.28 12.81 3.42
N LEU A 229 -6.55 13.58 2.60
CA LEU A 229 -6.09 14.92 2.95
C LEU A 229 -7.26 15.91 3.09
N ASN A 230 -8.26 15.84 2.21
CA ASN A 230 -9.47 16.66 2.32
C ASN A 230 -10.26 16.34 3.59
N GLY A 231 -10.28 15.06 3.99
CA GLY A 231 -10.81 14.63 5.26
C GLY A 231 -10.05 15.24 6.45
N LEU A 232 -8.72 15.13 6.43
CA LEU A 232 -7.83 15.65 7.47
C LEU A 232 -7.91 17.16 7.62
N ARG A 233 -8.05 17.93 6.54
CA ARG A 233 -8.19 19.40 6.57
C ARG A 233 -9.36 19.88 7.43
N LYS A 234 -10.40 19.07 7.61
CA LYS A 234 -11.51 19.37 8.54
C LYS A 234 -11.06 19.36 10.00
N GLY A 235 -9.87 18.83 10.28
CA GLY A 235 -9.20 18.80 11.56
C GLY A 235 -7.99 19.74 11.66
N ALA A 236 -7.85 20.74 10.79
CA ALA A 236 -6.70 21.65 10.80
C ALA A 236 -6.50 22.43 12.12
N GLY A 237 -7.52 22.49 12.98
CA GLY A 237 -7.42 23.10 14.32
C GLY A 237 -6.94 22.16 15.43
N TYR A 238 -6.71 20.87 15.15
CA TYR A 238 -6.26 19.92 16.18
C TYR A 238 -4.74 20.00 16.40
N VAL A 239 -4.35 19.87 17.67
CA VAL A 239 -2.95 19.65 18.05
C VAL A 239 -2.48 18.34 17.40
N GLY A 240 -1.35 18.37 16.70
CA GLY A 240 -0.82 17.20 15.98
C GLY A 240 -1.20 17.13 14.50
N TYR A 241 -1.91 18.14 13.95
CA TYR A 241 -2.39 18.11 12.57
C TYR A 241 -1.26 17.98 11.54
N ASP A 242 -0.18 18.76 11.68
CA ASP A 242 0.95 18.73 10.74
C ASP A 242 1.67 17.37 10.80
N GLU A 243 1.77 16.77 11.98
CA GLU A 243 2.31 15.43 12.18
C GLU A 243 1.41 14.35 11.54
N TRP A 244 0.09 14.49 11.63
CA TRP A 244 -0.84 13.59 10.95
C TRP A 244 -0.74 13.70 9.43
N LEU A 245 -0.66 14.93 8.89
CA LEU A 245 -0.43 15.15 7.46
C LEU A 245 0.88 14.51 7.00
N LEU A 246 1.97 14.77 7.73
CA LEU A 246 3.27 14.18 7.43
C LEU A 246 3.20 12.65 7.46
N ASN A 247 2.54 12.08 8.47
CA ASN A 247 2.38 10.63 8.59
C ASN A 247 1.61 10.03 7.42
N GLU A 248 0.54 10.67 6.94
CA GLU A 248 -0.17 10.18 5.74
C GLU A 248 0.74 10.13 4.52
N PHE A 249 1.52 11.18 4.26
CA PHE A 249 2.46 11.15 3.13
C PHE A 249 3.49 10.02 3.24
N VAL A 250 3.97 9.75 4.45
CA VAL A 250 4.89 8.64 4.72
C VAL A 250 4.21 7.28 4.49
N VAL A 251 2.99 7.09 5.02
CA VAL A 251 2.22 5.86 4.83
C VAL A 251 1.99 5.59 3.34
N PHE A 252 1.62 6.61 2.58
CA PHE A 252 1.44 6.48 1.13
C PHE A 252 2.76 6.18 0.41
N LYS A 253 3.87 6.84 0.79
CA LYS A 253 5.21 6.51 0.27
C LYS A 253 5.55 5.03 0.50
N ASP A 254 5.43 4.55 1.74
CA ASP A 254 5.79 3.18 2.12
C ASP A 254 4.95 2.14 1.35
N ARG A 255 3.64 2.41 1.18
CA ARG A 255 2.73 1.55 0.40
C ARG A 255 3.02 1.60 -1.10
N THR A 256 3.43 2.74 -1.64
CA THR A 256 3.90 2.85 -3.03
C THR A 256 5.21 2.09 -3.24
N ILE A 257 6.16 2.17 -2.29
CA ILE A 257 7.40 1.37 -2.34
C ILE A 257 7.05 -0.12 -2.35
N TYR A 258 6.17 -0.57 -1.45
CA TYR A 258 5.74 -1.96 -1.43
C TYR A 258 5.10 -2.41 -2.75
N LEU A 259 4.21 -1.59 -3.33
CA LEU A 259 3.64 -1.85 -4.65
C LEU A 259 4.74 -2.03 -5.69
N LEU A 260 5.68 -1.10 -5.79
CA LEU A 260 6.75 -1.15 -6.79
C LEU A 260 7.65 -2.38 -6.60
N LYS A 261 8.04 -2.71 -5.36
CA LYS A 261 8.80 -3.94 -5.05
C LYS A 261 8.09 -5.19 -5.51
N HIS A 262 6.79 -5.32 -5.20
CA HIS A 262 5.98 -6.46 -5.63
C HIS A 262 5.96 -6.57 -7.17
N GLN A 263 5.74 -5.44 -7.86
CA GLN A 263 5.68 -5.44 -9.32
C GLN A 263 7.04 -5.77 -9.96
N MET A 264 8.16 -5.36 -9.36
CA MET A 264 9.50 -5.75 -9.82
C MET A 264 9.73 -7.25 -9.69
N LEU A 265 9.39 -7.86 -8.55
CA LEU A 265 9.50 -9.32 -8.37
C LEU A 265 8.66 -10.10 -9.39
N LEU A 266 7.46 -9.60 -9.69
CA LEU A 266 6.60 -10.19 -10.71
C LEU A 266 7.23 -10.10 -12.10
N VAL A 267 7.81 -8.95 -12.45
CA VAL A 267 8.51 -8.76 -13.71
C VAL A 267 9.71 -9.69 -13.82
N ASP A 268 10.49 -9.87 -12.74
CA ASP A 268 11.63 -10.77 -12.73
C ASP A 268 11.21 -12.23 -12.97
N LEU A 269 10.14 -12.68 -12.31
CA LEU A 269 9.56 -14.02 -12.52
C LEU A 269 9.11 -14.20 -13.98
N CYS A 270 8.34 -13.25 -14.52
CA CYS A 270 7.85 -13.31 -15.90
C CYS A 270 8.97 -13.18 -16.92
N LEU A 271 10.03 -12.43 -16.62
CA LEU A 271 11.17 -12.25 -17.52
C LEU A 271 11.97 -13.55 -17.65
N ALA A 272 12.25 -14.23 -16.54
CA ALA A 272 12.91 -15.53 -16.56
C ALA A 272 12.10 -16.58 -17.36
N HIS A 273 10.77 -16.54 -17.26
CA HIS A 273 9.87 -17.37 -18.07
C HIS A 273 9.98 -17.05 -19.57
N ALA A 274 9.87 -15.77 -19.93
CA ALA A 274 9.91 -15.32 -21.31
C ALA A 274 11.27 -15.63 -21.98
N GLU A 275 12.38 -15.39 -21.28
CA GLU A 275 13.74 -15.66 -21.78
C GLU A 275 13.98 -17.15 -22.03
N HIS A 276 13.47 -18.04 -21.18
CA HIS A 276 13.53 -19.48 -21.42
C HIS A 276 12.79 -19.84 -22.71
N ASN A 277 11.55 -19.38 -22.86
CA ASN A 277 10.72 -19.72 -24.01
C ASN A 277 11.31 -19.17 -25.32
N GLU A 278 11.77 -17.91 -25.34
CA GLU A 278 12.41 -17.31 -26.51
C GLU A 278 13.69 -18.05 -26.91
N LYS A 279 14.47 -18.55 -25.93
CA LYS A 279 15.66 -19.38 -26.21
C LYS A 279 15.30 -20.71 -26.86
N VAL A 280 14.32 -21.44 -26.32
CA VAL A 280 13.86 -22.72 -26.88
C VAL A 280 13.31 -22.54 -28.30
N GLU A 281 12.58 -21.45 -28.55
CA GLU A 281 12.09 -21.12 -29.89
C GLU A 281 13.22 -20.77 -30.87
N ALA A 282 14.29 -20.12 -30.41
CA ALA A 282 15.45 -19.78 -31.23
C ALA A 282 16.26 -21.02 -31.65
N GLU A 283 16.40 -22.01 -30.75
CA GLU A 283 17.13 -23.26 -31.02
C GLU A 283 16.41 -24.18 -32.01
N LYS A 284 15.11 -23.97 -32.25
CA LYS A 284 14.31 -24.73 -33.22
C LYS A 284 14.33 -24.15 -34.64
N LYS A 285 14.92 -22.98 -34.84
CA LYS A 285 15.02 -22.30 -36.14
C LYS A 285 16.34 -22.60 -36.80
#